data_AF-A0A397YN77-F1
#
_entry.id   AF-A0A397YN77-F1
#
_cell.length_a   1.000
_cell.length_b   1.000
_cell.length_c   1.000
_cell.angle_alpha   90.00
_cell.angle_beta   90.00
_cell.angle_gamma   90.00
#
_symmetry.space_group_name_H-M   'P 1'
#
loop_
_entity.id
_entity.type
_entity.pdbx_description
1 polymer ?
#
loop_
_entity_poly.entity_id
_entity_poly.type
_entity_poly.pdbx_seq_one_letter_code
_entity_poly.pdbx_strand_id
1 'polypeptide(L)'
;MENLISLVNKIQRLVTEADGYQPHLIAPEQGYRRLIESSIVSIRGPAEASVDTVHAILKDLVHKSVNETVELKQYPALRVEVTNAAIESLDKMRDGSKKATLQLVDMECSYLTVDFFRKLPQDVEKGGNPTHSIFDRYNDSYLRRIGSNVLSYVNMVCAGLRNSIPKSIVYCQVREAKRSLLDHFFAELGTMDMKRLSSLLNEDPAIMERRSAISKRLELYRAAQSEIDAVAWSK
;
A
#
# COMPACT_ATOMS: atom_id res chain seq x y z
N MET A 1 -32.45 14.67 -2.03
CA MET A 1 -32.40 16.06 -2.56
C MET A 1 -31.51 16.97 -1.71
N GLU A 2 -31.49 16.85 -0.38
CA GLU A 2 -30.63 17.65 0.52
C GLU A 2 -29.12 17.57 0.21
N ASN A 3 -28.59 16.38 -0.11
CA ASN A 3 -27.17 16.23 -0.50
C ASN A 3 -26.80 16.96 -1.79
N LEU A 4 -27.74 17.10 -2.74
CA LEU A 4 -27.50 17.76 -4.02
C LEU A 4 -27.52 19.28 -3.88
N ILE A 5 -28.45 19.80 -3.07
CA ILE A 5 -28.56 21.24 -2.75
C ILE A 5 -27.33 21.69 -1.94
N SER A 6 -26.88 20.88 -0.99
CA SER A 6 -25.65 21.11 -0.22
C SER A 6 -24.41 21.18 -1.13
N LEU A 7 -24.32 20.30 -2.14
CA LEU A 7 -23.20 20.28 -3.08
C LEU A 7 -23.18 21.54 -3.98
N VAL A 8 -24.32 21.95 -4.51
CA VAL A 8 -24.43 23.17 -5.33
C VAL A 8 -24.06 24.40 -4.50
N ASN A 9 -24.56 24.51 -3.27
CA ASN A 9 -24.21 25.61 -2.36
C ASN A 9 -22.72 25.62 -2.02
N LYS A 10 -22.09 24.44 -1.86
CA LYS A 10 -20.65 24.31 -1.61
C LYS A 10 -19.83 24.72 -2.83
N ILE A 11 -20.25 24.34 -4.03
CA ILE A 11 -19.62 24.75 -5.30
C ILE A 11 -19.75 26.26 -5.47
N GLN A 12 -20.94 26.81 -5.28
CA GLN A 12 -21.19 28.26 -5.37
C GLN A 12 -20.28 29.03 -4.42
N ARG A 13 -20.26 28.62 -3.14
CA ARG A 13 -19.40 29.24 -2.13
C ARG A 13 -17.92 29.18 -2.52
N LEU A 14 -17.42 28.01 -2.94
CA LEU A 14 -16.00 27.83 -3.28
C LEU A 14 -15.60 28.62 -4.54
N VAL A 15 -16.47 28.71 -5.54
CA VAL A 15 -16.22 29.49 -6.77
C VAL A 15 -16.26 30.99 -6.45
N THR A 16 -17.26 31.46 -5.70
CA THR A 16 -17.35 32.87 -5.30
C THR A 16 -16.20 33.30 -4.37
N GLU A 17 -15.74 32.42 -3.48
CA GLU A 17 -14.57 32.68 -2.62
C GLU A 17 -13.25 32.67 -3.40
N ALA A 18 -13.13 31.88 -4.47
CA ALA A 18 -11.89 31.71 -5.23
C ALA A 18 -11.68 32.77 -6.32
N ASP A 19 -12.73 33.11 -7.05
CA ASP A 19 -12.65 34.03 -8.19
C ASP A 19 -13.22 35.44 -7.85
N GLY A 20 -13.87 35.60 -6.70
CA GLY A 20 -14.42 36.87 -6.24
C GLY A 20 -15.87 37.12 -6.67
N TYR A 21 -16.45 38.23 -6.20
CA TYR A 21 -17.88 38.56 -6.37
C TYR A 21 -18.28 38.99 -7.80
N GLN A 22 -17.30 39.32 -8.65
CA GLN A 22 -17.57 39.86 -9.98
C GLN A 22 -17.74 38.72 -10.99
N PRO A 23 -18.77 38.74 -11.84
CA PRO A 23 -19.00 37.70 -12.84
C PRO A 23 -17.86 37.67 -13.85
N HIS A 24 -17.31 36.49 -14.06
CA HIS A 24 -16.16 36.32 -14.94
C HIS A 24 -16.61 36.31 -16.41
N LEU A 25 -15.94 37.09 -17.26
CA LEU A 25 -16.12 37.08 -18.71
C LEU A 25 -15.48 35.83 -19.37
N ILE A 26 -14.59 35.15 -18.64
CA ILE A 26 -13.86 33.93 -18.99
C ILE A 26 -14.14 32.90 -17.87
N ALA A 27 -14.08 31.59 -18.13
CA ALA A 27 -14.38 30.58 -17.10
C ALA A 27 -13.55 30.76 -15.80
N PRO A 28 -14.14 30.56 -14.60
CA PRO A 28 -13.50 30.77 -13.29
C PRO A 28 -12.36 29.79 -13.05
N GLU A 29 -11.15 30.13 -13.47
CA GLU A 29 -9.98 29.23 -13.42
C GLU A 29 -9.63 28.81 -11.98
N GLN A 30 -9.76 29.73 -11.02
CA GLN A 30 -9.35 29.48 -9.64
C GLN A 30 -10.38 28.62 -8.90
N GLY A 31 -11.67 28.80 -9.17
CA GLY A 31 -12.74 27.95 -8.68
C GLY A 31 -12.63 26.50 -9.17
N TYR A 32 -12.36 26.30 -10.47
CA TYR A 32 -12.11 24.96 -11.00
C TYR A 32 -10.89 24.31 -10.34
N ARG A 33 -9.78 25.04 -10.24
CA ARG A 33 -8.54 24.55 -9.60
C ARG A 33 -8.80 24.09 -8.16
N ARG A 34 -9.44 24.93 -7.33
CA ARG A 34 -9.76 24.58 -5.94
C ARG A 34 -10.70 23.39 -5.81
N LEU A 35 -11.73 23.30 -6.65
CA LEU A 35 -12.69 22.20 -6.61
C LEU A 35 -12.03 20.87 -6.99
N ILE A 36 -11.17 20.89 -8.00
CA ILE A 36 -10.42 19.72 -8.45
C ILE A 36 -9.41 19.29 -7.38
N GLU A 37 -8.62 20.23 -6.86
CA GLU A 37 -7.64 19.96 -5.81
C GLU A 37 -8.30 19.35 -4.57
N SER A 38 -9.39 19.96 -4.08
CA SER A 38 -10.14 19.42 -2.94
C SER A 38 -10.70 18.02 -3.19
N SER A 39 -10.99 17.67 -4.45
CA SER A 39 -11.52 16.36 -4.81
C SER A 39 -10.39 15.31 -4.90
N ILE A 40 -9.28 15.64 -5.55
CA ILE A 40 -8.15 14.71 -5.73
C ILE A 40 -7.45 14.42 -4.40
N VAL A 41 -7.33 15.41 -3.50
CA VAL A 41 -6.74 15.23 -2.16
C VAL A 41 -7.47 14.15 -1.35
N SER A 42 -8.78 13.95 -1.58
CA SER A 42 -9.54 12.89 -0.90
C SER A 42 -9.06 11.46 -1.25
N ILE A 43 -8.33 11.29 -2.36
CA ILE A 43 -7.78 10.00 -2.82
C ILE A 43 -6.60 9.55 -1.95
N ARG A 44 -5.94 10.47 -1.23
CA ARG A 44 -4.79 10.14 -0.35
C ARG A 44 -5.14 9.06 0.68
N GLY A 45 -6.32 9.14 1.28
CA GLY A 45 -6.77 8.16 2.29
C GLY A 45 -6.91 6.74 1.72
N PRO A 46 -7.73 6.52 0.68
CA PRO A 46 -7.83 5.22 0.00
C PRO A 46 -6.49 4.70 -0.57
N ALA A 47 -5.63 5.59 -1.05
CA ALA A 47 -4.31 5.22 -1.56
C ALA A 47 -3.40 4.69 -0.44
N GLU A 48 -3.37 5.36 0.71
CA GLU A 48 -2.64 4.91 1.90
C GLU A 48 -3.19 3.59 2.43
N ALA A 49 -4.52 3.45 2.52
CA ALA A 49 -5.14 2.19 2.95
C ALA A 49 -4.77 1.01 2.04
N SER A 50 -4.60 1.26 0.73
CA SER A 50 -4.16 0.25 -0.23
C SER A 50 -2.71 -0.20 0.01
N VAL A 51 -1.82 0.74 0.33
CA VAL A 51 -0.42 0.47 0.72
C VAL A 51 -0.39 -0.43 1.96
N ASP A 52 -1.19 -0.10 2.98
CA ASP A 52 -1.24 -0.82 4.25
C ASP A 52 -1.84 -2.23 4.11
N THR A 53 -2.84 -2.39 3.25
CA THR A 53 -3.44 -3.70 2.98
C THR A 53 -2.42 -4.66 2.35
N VAL A 54 -1.63 -4.18 1.37
CA VAL A 54 -0.57 -5.01 0.74
C VAL A 54 0.51 -5.36 1.75
N HIS A 55 0.91 -4.42 2.61
CA HIS A 55 1.87 -4.65 3.67
C HIS A 55 1.43 -5.75 4.64
N ALA A 56 0.16 -5.70 5.08
CA ALA A 56 -0.41 -6.74 5.94
C ALA A 56 -0.38 -8.13 5.28
N ILE A 57 -0.71 -8.22 3.99
CA ILE A 57 -0.63 -9.47 3.22
C ILE A 57 0.82 -9.99 3.18
N LEU A 58 1.81 -9.12 2.98
CA LEU A 58 3.22 -9.52 2.97
C LEU A 58 3.67 -10.04 4.35
N LYS A 59 3.25 -9.40 5.45
CA LYS A 59 3.52 -9.90 6.81
C LYS A 59 2.89 -11.28 7.05
N ASP A 60 1.65 -11.47 6.64
CA ASP A 60 0.97 -12.76 6.75
C ASP A 60 1.70 -13.86 5.96
N LEU A 61 2.22 -13.54 4.78
CA LEU A 61 3.01 -14.47 3.98
C LEU A 61 4.33 -14.86 4.66
N VAL A 62 5.01 -13.91 5.31
CA VAL A 62 6.21 -14.21 6.12
C VAL A 62 5.86 -15.18 7.24
N HIS A 63 4.82 -14.89 8.03
CA HIS A 63 4.41 -15.76 9.12
C HIS A 63 4.03 -17.17 8.64
N LYS A 64 3.30 -17.30 7.54
CA LYS A 64 2.97 -18.60 6.94
C LYS A 64 4.22 -19.36 6.51
N SER A 65 5.13 -18.70 5.79
CA SER A 65 6.37 -19.31 5.30
C SER A 65 7.25 -19.81 6.44
N VAL A 66 7.39 -19.02 7.51
CA VAL A 66 8.17 -19.40 8.69
C VAL A 66 7.54 -20.58 9.44
N ASN A 67 6.21 -20.63 9.53
CA ASN A 67 5.50 -21.72 10.21
C ASN A 67 5.49 -23.05 9.43
N GLU A 68 5.46 -22.97 8.10
CA GLU A 68 5.53 -24.13 7.20
C GLU A 68 6.93 -24.74 7.14
N THR A 69 7.97 -23.95 7.40
CA THR A 69 9.37 -24.42 7.42
C THR A 69 9.63 -25.28 8.67
N VAL A 70 9.81 -26.59 8.48
CA VAL A 70 9.93 -27.56 9.59
C VAL A 70 11.27 -27.46 10.30
N GLU A 71 12.33 -27.14 9.55
CA GLU A 71 13.70 -27.00 10.02
C GLU A 71 13.83 -25.83 11.00
N LEU A 72 13.09 -24.75 10.78
CA LEU A 72 13.06 -23.59 11.69
C LEU A 72 12.33 -23.88 13.00
N LYS A 73 11.53 -24.95 13.09
CA LYS A 73 10.90 -25.36 14.36
C LYS A 73 11.91 -25.87 15.36
N GLN A 74 13.04 -26.39 14.90
CA GLN A 74 14.13 -26.87 15.76
C GLN A 74 14.85 -25.74 16.48
N TYR A 75 14.84 -24.52 15.92
CA TYR A 75 15.60 -23.37 16.41
C TYR A 75 14.67 -22.18 16.70
N PRO A 76 14.02 -22.13 17.88
CA PRO A 76 13.03 -21.10 18.21
C PRO A 76 13.60 -19.68 18.17
N ALA A 77 14.85 -19.50 18.62
CA ALA A 77 15.52 -18.20 18.63
C ALA A 77 15.78 -17.69 17.20
N LEU A 78 16.32 -18.53 16.33
CA LEU A 78 16.50 -18.21 14.91
C LEU A 78 15.16 -17.88 14.23
N ARG A 79 14.11 -18.64 14.53
CA ARG A 79 12.77 -18.40 13.97
C ARG A 79 12.25 -17.00 14.28
N VAL A 80 12.41 -16.55 15.53
CA VAL A 80 11.99 -15.22 15.96
C VAL A 80 12.84 -14.14 15.26
N GLU A 81 14.16 -14.32 15.22
CA GLU A 81 15.06 -13.33 14.60
C GLU A 81 14.78 -13.17 13.10
N VAL A 82 14.62 -14.29 12.35
CA VAL A 82 14.26 -14.28 10.93
C VAL A 82 12.94 -13.55 10.70
N THR A 83 11.94 -13.81 11.55
CA THR A 83 10.63 -13.16 11.44
C THR A 83 10.74 -11.65 11.67
N ASN A 84 11.49 -11.25 12.69
CA ASN A 84 11.70 -9.84 13.02
C ASN A 84 12.44 -9.10 11.90
N ALA A 85 13.54 -9.66 11.40
CA ALA A 85 14.33 -9.07 10.31
C ALA A 85 13.51 -8.91 9.01
N ALA A 86 12.70 -9.92 8.68
CA ALA A 86 11.79 -9.86 7.54
C ALA A 86 10.73 -8.77 7.72
N ILE A 87 10.10 -8.69 8.90
CA ILE A 87 9.10 -7.66 9.22
C ILE A 87 9.68 -6.25 9.16
N GLU A 88 10.86 -6.03 9.73
CA GLU A 88 11.54 -4.73 9.71
C GLU A 88 11.87 -4.30 8.27
N SER A 89 12.33 -5.23 7.44
CA SER A 89 12.58 -4.95 6.02
C SER A 89 11.31 -4.57 5.27
N LEU A 90 10.19 -5.28 5.53
CA LEU A 90 8.90 -4.95 4.95
C LEU A 90 8.38 -3.58 5.42
N ASP A 91 8.60 -3.20 6.69
CA ASP A 91 8.20 -1.89 7.21
C ASP A 91 8.92 -0.75 6.47
N LYS A 92 10.23 -0.89 6.22
CA LYS A 92 11.00 0.07 5.40
C LYS A 92 10.45 0.20 3.98
N MET A 93 10.10 -0.92 3.35
CA MET A 93 9.51 -0.93 2.00
C MET A 93 8.12 -0.28 1.97
N ARG A 94 7.30 -0.53 2.99
CA ARG A 94 5.99 0.09 3.17
C ARG A 94 6.10 1.61 3.25
N ASP A 95 7.06 2.13 4.00
CA ASP A 95 7.25 3.58 4.13
C ASP A 95 7.71 4.23 2.82
N GLY A 96 8.61 3.57 2.07
CA GLY A 96 8.98 3.98 0.73
C GLY A 96 7.78 3.97 -0.23
N SER A 97 6.98 2.91 -0.19
CA SER A 97 5.77 2.76 -1.00
C SER A 97 4.71 3.82 -0.68
N LYS A 98 4.51 4.15 0.60
CA LYS A 98 3.58 5.21 1.02
C LYS A 98 3.99 6.56 0.44
N LYS A 99 5.28 6.92 0.54
CA LYS A 99 5.81 8.17 0.00
C LYS A 99 5.61 8.26 -1.52
N ALA A 100 6.00 7.21 -2.25
CA ALA A 100 5.85 7.16 -3.71
C ALA A 100 4.38 7.23 -4.15
N THR A 101 3.50 6.51 -3.46
CA THR A 101 2.06 6.47 -3.79
C THR A 101 1.39 7.81 -3.54
N LEU A 102 1.68 8.48 -2.42
CA LEU A 102 1.14 9.81 -2.14
C LEU A 102 1.69 10.86 -3.11
N GLN A 103 2.96 10.74 -3.51
CA GLN A 103 3.56 11.61 -4.51
C GLN A 103 2.87 11.50 -5.88
N LEU A 104 2.41 10.30 -6.28
CA LEU A 104 1.58 10.15 -7.48
C LEU A 104 0.30 10.98 -7.41
N VAL A 105 -0.38 10.99 -6.26
CA VAL A 105 -1.60 11.78 -6.06
C VAL A 105 -1.28 13.28 -6.06
N ASP A 106 -0.19 13.68 -5.41
CA ASP A 106 0.22 15.09 -5.31
C ASP A 106 0.64 15.67 -6.67
N MET A 107 1.22 14.86 -7.55
CA MET A 107 1.51 15.28 -8.93
C MET A 107 0.24 15.61 -9.73
N GLU A 108 -0.82 14.82 -9.57
CA GLU A 108 -2.12 15.07 -10.23
C GLU A 108 -2.84 16.31 -9.66
N CYS A 109 -2.57 16.67 -8.40
CA CYS A 109 -3.04 17.93 -7.82
C CYS A 109 -2.25 19.16 -8.32
N SER A 110 -0.95 18.98 -8.61
CA SER A 110 -0.03 20.09 -8.91
C SER A 110 -0.21 20.66 -10.32
N TYR A 111 -0.66 19.85 -11.29
CA TYR A 111 -0.81 20.28 -12.67
C TYR A 111 -2.12 19.80 -13.29
N LEU A 112 -2.89 20.73 -13.83
CA LEU A 112 -4.14 20.44 -14.51
C LEU A 112 -3.89 20.07 -15.98
N THR A 113 -4.46 18.96 -16.44
CA THR A 113 -4.36 18.54 -17.84
C THR A 113 -5.20 19.45 -18.72
N VAL A 114 -4.56 20.46 -19.32
CA VAL A 114 -5.22 21.52 -20.13
C VAL A 114 -5.94 20.95 -21.36
N ASP A 115 -5.43 19.85 -21.94
CA ASP A 115 -6.07 19.20 -23.11
C ASP A 115 -7.46 18.66 -22.82
N PHE A 116 -7.76 18.32 -21.57
CA PHE A 116 -9.11 17.95 -21.17
C PHE A 116 -10.08 19.14 -21.35
N PHE A 117 -9.68 20.32 -20.86
CA PHE A 117 -10.52 21.51 -20.90
C PHE A 117 -10.71 22.06 -22.31
N ARG A 118 -9.74 21.85 -23.21
CA ARG A 118 -9.88 22.20 -24.64
C ARG A 118 -10.96 21.41 -25.36
N LYS A 119 -11.27 20.20 -24.88
CA LYS A 119 -12.28 19.29 -25.47
C LYS A 119 -13.66 19.45 -24.85
N LEU A 120 -13.80 20.24 -23.79
CA LEU A 120 -15.11 20.54 -23.22
C LEU A 120 -15.94 21.32 -24.25
N PRO A 121 -17.24 21.03 -24.39
CA PRO A 121 -18.13 21.79 -25.25
C PRO A 121 -18.04 23.29 -24.90
N GLN A 122 -17.49 24.09 -25.81
CA GLN A 122 -17.60 25.54 -25.75
C GLN A 122 -18.98 25.92 -26.27
N ASP A 123 -20.00 25.79 -25.44
CA ASP A 123 -21.22 26.54 -25.69
C ASP A 123 -20.87 28.01 -25.43
N VAL A 124 -20.50 28.69 -26.51
CA VAL A 124 -20.62 30.13 -26.61
C VAL A 124 -22.10 30.40 -26.34
N GLU A 125 -22.45 30.76 -25.12
CA GLU A 125 -23.69 31.49 -24.90
C GLU A 125 -23.57 32.73 -25.78
N LYS A 126 -24.19 32.67 -26.97
CA LYS A 126 -24.49 33.84 -27.77
C LYS A 126 -25.06 34.86 -26.80
N GLY A 127 -24.38 36.01 -26.71
CA GLY A 127 -24.54 37.01 -25.67
C GLY A 127 -25.95 37.06 -25.08
N GLY A 128 -26.03 36.79 -23.78
CA GLY A 128 -27.26 36.94 -23.02
C GLY A 128 -27.81 38.35 -23.14
N ASN A 129 -29.14 38.46 -23.10
CA ASN A 129 -29.85 39.74 -23.15
C ASN A 129 -29.24 40.73 -22.13
N PRO A 130 -28.93 41.98 -22.52
CA PRO A 130 -28.28 42.97 -21.66
C PRO A 130 -29.13 43.40 -20.45
N THR A 131 -30.36 42.90 -20.34
CA THR A 131 -31.30 43.15 -19.26
C THR A 131 -31.22 42.15 -18.10
N HIS A 132 -30.52 41.02 -18.26
CA HIS A 132 -30.33 40.08 -17.15
C HIS A 132 -29.26 40.59 -16.19
N SER A 133 -29.61 40.60 -14.90
CA SER A 133 -28.67 40.88 -13.82
C SER A 133 -27.45 39.99 -13.97
N ILE A 134 -26.27 40.56 -13.73
CA ILE A 134 -25.01 39.84 -13.60
C ILE A 134 -25.13 38.62 -12.65
N PHE A 135 -26.01 38.71 -11.64
CA PHE A 135 -26.32 37.62 -10.70
C PHE A 135 -27.08 36.45 -11.35
N ASP A 136 -27.90 36.69 -12.38
CA ASP A 136 -28.62 35.64 -13.10
C ASP A 136 -27.70 34.77 -13.97
N ARG A 137 -26.45 35.21 -14.22
CA ARG A 137 -25.43 34.39 -14.93
C ARG A 137 -24.85 33.28 -14.06
N TYR A 138 -24.91 33.39 -12.73
CA TYR A 138 -24.68 32.27 -11.80
C TYR A 138 -25.96 31.44 -11.64
N ASN A 139 -26.59 31.12 -12.76
CA ASN A 139 -27.79 30.31 -12.77
C ASN A 139 -27.45 28.90 -12.25
N ASP A 140 -28.39 28.23 -11.57
CA ASP A 140 -28.19 26.88 -11.03
C ASP A 140 -27.70 25.90 -12.12
N SER A 141 -28.10 26.11 -13.37
CA SER A 141 -27.60 25.38 -14.54
C SER A 141 -26.10 25.55 -14.82
N TYR A 142 -25.54 26.75 -14.64
CA TYR A 142 -24.11 27.03 -14.82
C TYR A 142 -23.27 26.38 -13.72
N LEU A 143 -23.70 26.49 -12.46
CA LEU A 143 -23.05 25.83 -11.32
C LEU A 143 -23.08 24.31 -11.46
N ARG A 144 -24.20 23.74 -11.93
CA ARG A 144 -24.28 22.31 -12.27
C ARG A 144 -23.32 21.92 -13.38
N ARG A 145 -23.14 22.75 -14.40
CA ARG A 145 -22.19 22.50 -15.49
C ARG A 145 -20.75 22.49 -14.99
N ILE A 146 -20.38 23.43 -14.12
CA ILE A 146 -19.07 23.43 -13.44
C ILE A 146 -18.89 22.10 -12.68
N GLY A 147 -19.87 21.71 -11.88
CA GLY A 147 -19.83 20.45 -11.15
C GLY A 147 -19.64 19.23 -12.05
N SER A 148 -20.36 19.17 -13.18
CA SER A 148 -20.24 18.08 -14.15
C SER A 148 -18.85 18.03 -14.82
N ASN A 149 -18.29 19.19 -15.17
CA ASN A 149 -16.97 19.28 -15.78
C ASN A 149 -15.86 18.88 -14.79
N VAL A 150 -15.93 19.37 -13.55
CA VAL A 150 -15.01 18.98 -12.46
C VAL A 150 -15.11 17.47 -12.22
N LEU A 151 -16.31 16.92 -12.12
CA LEU A 151 -16.51 15.49 -11.91
C LEU A 151 -15.92 14.67 -13.06
N SER A 152 -16.13 15.08 -14.30
CA SER A 152 -15.55 14.41 -15.47
C SER A 152 -14.01 14.44 -15.45
N TYR A 153 -13.41 15.56 -15.07
CA TYR A 153 -11.96 15.68 -14.89
C TYR A 153 -11.45 14.75 -13.77
N VAL A 154 -12.10 14.78 -12.60
CA VAL A 154 -11.72 13.94 -11.47
C VAL A 154 -11.83 12.45 -11.83
N ASN A 155 -12.87 12.04 -12.56
CA ASN A 155 -13.02 10.66 -13.02
C ASN A 155 -11.89 10.24 -13.97
N MET A 156 -11.44 11.13 -14.86
CA MET A 156 -10.29 10.88 -15.72
C MET A 156 -9.01 10.66 -14.89
N VAL A 157 -8.73 11.54 -13.92
CA VAL A 157 -7.58 11.41 -13.02
C VAL A 157 -7.67 10.11 -12.21
N CYS A 158 -8.83 9.79 -11.65
CA CYS A 158 -9.07 8.54 -10.93
C CYS A 158 -8.82 7.31 -11.80
N ALA A 159 -9.16 7.35 -13.09
CA ALA A 159 -8.87 6.26 -14.02
C ALA A 159 -7.35 6.08 -14.24
N GLY A 160 -6.58 7.17 -14.27
CA GLY A 160 -5.11 7.14 -14.28
C GLY A 160 -4.53 6.56 -12.99
N LEU A 161 -4.95 7.11 -11.85
CA LEU A 161 -4.51 6.69 -10.51
C LEU A 161 -4.83 5.23 -10.20
N ARG A 162 -5.98 4.72 -10.67
CA ARG A 162 -6.36 3.31 -10.56
C ARG A 162 -5.34 2.37 -11.20
N ASN A 163 -4.59 2.84 -12.19
CA ASN A 163 -3.53 2.07 -12.84
C ASN A 163 -2.15 2.32 -12.23
N SER A 164 -1.84 3.55 -11.84
CA SER A 164 -0.49 3.91 -11.34
C SER A 164 -0.28 3.52 -9.87
N ILE A 165 -1.28 3.66 -9.01
CA ILE A 165 -1.18 3.34 -7.58
C ILE A 165 -0.81 1.86 -7.37
N PRO A 166 -1.54 0.87 -7.94
CA PRO A 166 -1.16 -0.53 -7.76
C PRO A 166 0.24 -0.85 -8.30
N LYS A 167 0.63 -0.23 -9.43
CA LYS A 167 1.98 -0.42 -10.00
C LYS A 167 3.06 0.09 -9.06
N SER A 168 2.87 1.26 -8.45
CA SER A 168 3.80 1.81 -7.46
C SER A 168 3.91 0.91 -6.24
N ILE A 169 2.78 0.44 -5.70
CA ILE A 169 2.76 -0.45 -4.54
C ILE A 169 3.48 -1.77 -4.85
N VAL A 170 3.15 -2.42 -5.96
CA VAL A 170 3.80 -3.67 -6.38
C VAL A 170 5.29 -3.47 -6.62
N TYR A 171 5.68 -2.34 -7.23
CA TYR A 171 7.09 -2.04 -7.46
C TYR A 171 7.85 -1.86 -6.14
N CYS A 172 7.37 -0.98 -5.26
CA CYS A 172 8.08 -0.60 -4.04
C CYS A 172 8.01 -1.64 -2.91
N GLN A 173 6.97 -2.47 -2.88
CA GLN A 173 6.81 -3.51 -1.86
C GLN A 173 7.09 -4.90 -2.40
N VAL A 174 6.25 -5.41 -3.31
CA VAL A 174 6.29 -6.83 -3.72
C VAL A 174 7.59 -7.16 -4.47
N ARG A 175 7.96 -6.34 -5.45
CA ARG A 175 9.16 -6.54 -6.25
C ARG A 175 10.43 -6.30 -5.45
N GLU A 176 10.46 -5.25 -4.63
CA GLU A 176 11.59 -4.99 -3.74
C GLU A 176 11.74 -6.08 -2.66
N ALA A 177 10.66 -6.56 -2.07
CA ALA A 177 10.69 -7.68 -1.11
C ALA A 177 11.27 -8.94 -1.77
N LYS A 178 10.79 -9.30 -2.97
CA LYS A 178 11.31 -10.46 -3.72
C LYS A 178 12.81 -10.33 -4.03
N ARG A 179 13.28 -9.13 -4.35
CA ARG A 179 14.68 -8.91 -4.76
C ARG A 179 15.63 -8.81 -3.58
N SER A 180 15.25 -8.08 -2.55
CA SER A 180 16.20 -7.58 -1.56
C SER A 180 16.12 -8.28 -0.21
N LEU A 181 15.04 -9.01 0.10
CA LEU A 181 14.85 -9.59 1.44
C LEU A 181 15.91 -10.63 1.77
N LEU A 182 16.31 -11.45 0.79
CA LEU A 182 17.43 -12.40 0.96
C LEU A 182 18.78 -11.68 1.08
N ASP A 183 19.03 -10.67 0.26
CA ASP A 183 20.28 -9.91 0.28
C ASP A 183 20.48 -9.21 1.64
N HIS A 184 19.43 -8.60 2.18
CA HIS A 184 19.45 -8.01 3.52
C HIS A 184 19.73 -9.05 4.60
N PHE A 185 19.09 -10.22 4.50
CA PHE A 185 19.30 -11.29 5.46
C PHE A 185 20.74 -11.81 5.45
N PHE A 186 21.33 -12.01 4.26
CA PHE A 186 22.73 -12.42 4.14
C PHE A 186 23.70 -11.35 4.65
N ALA A 187 23.42 -10.08 4.36
CA ALA A 187 24.23 -8.97 4.87
C ALA A 187 24.17 -8.91 6.40
N GLU A 188 22.99 -9.05 7.00
CA GLU A 188 22.80 -9.01 8.45
C GLU A 188 23.50 -10.20 9.13
N LEU A 189 23.28 -11.43 8.63
CA LEU A 189 23.96 -12.62 9.12
C LEU A 189 25.50 -12.50 9.02
N GLY A 190 26.01 -11.91 7.95
CA GLY A 190 27.44 -11.72 7.76
C GLY A 190 28.09 -10.77 8.78
N THR A 191 27.30 -9.88 9.39
CA THR A 191 27.77 -8.97 10.44
C THR A 191 27.66 -9.54 11.86
N MET A 192 27.02 -10.70 12.02
CA MET A 192 26.80 -11.29 13.34
C MET A 192 28.04 -11.99 13.90
N ASP A 193 28.32 -11.77 15.18
CA ASP A 193 29.35 -12.50 15.91
C ASP A 193 29.03 -14.00 16.01
N MET A 194 30.08 -14.82 15.95
CA MET A 194 29.97 -16.29 16.08
C MET A 194 29.22 -16.74 17.34
N LYS A 195 29.36 -15.99 18.45
CA LYS A 195 28.64 -16.27 19.71
C LYS A 195 27.14 -16.08 19.58
N ARG A 196 26.71 -15.01 18.89
CA ARG A 196 25.29 -14.72 18.66
C ARG A 196 24.69 -15.71 17.67
N LEU A 197 25.42 -16.04 16.61
CA LEU A 197 25.02 -17.08 15.67
C LEU A 197 24.84 -18.44 16.38
N SER A 198 25.79 -18.82 17.24
CA SER A 198 25.67 -20.04 18.05
C SER A 198 24.46 -20.01 18.97
N SER A 199 24.12 -18.86 19.56
CA SER A 199 22.95 -18.75 20.43
C SER A 199 21.62 -18.87 19.67
N LEU A 200 21.58 -18.42 18.42
CA LEU A 200 20.38 -18.54 17.57
C LEU A 200 20.12 -20.00 17.16
N LEU A 201 21.18 -20.81 17.08
CA LEU A 201 21.15 -22.23 16.75
C LEU A 201 20.96 -23.13 17.98
N ASN A 202 20.59 -22.58 19.13
CA ASN A 202 20.19 -23.40 20.27
C ASN A 202 18.88 -24.13 19.96
N GLU A 203 18.91 -25.46 20.06
CA GLU A 203 17.74 -26.29 19.83
C GLU A 203 16.69 -26.13 20.93
N ASP A 204 15.43 -26.38 20.58
CA ASP A 204 14.36 -26.53 21.57
C ASP A 204 14.70 -27.66 22.58
N PRO A 205 14.71 -27.38 23.90
CA PRO A 205 14.98 -28.38 24.93
C PRO A 205 14.11 -29.64 24.82
N ALA A 206 12.84 -29.51 24.41
CA ALA A 206 11.94 -30.65 24.26
C ALA A 206 12.36 -31.56 23.09
N ILE A 207 12.86 -30.97 22.00
CA ILE A 207 13.39 -31.72 20.85
C ILE A 207 14.71 -32.39 21.25
N MET A 208 15.57 -31.70 21.98
CA MET A 208 16.85 -32.22 22.47
C MET A 208 16.64 -33.41 23.43
N GLU A 209 15.71 -33.30 24.39
CA GLU A 209 15.36 -34.37 25.32
C GLU A 209 14.78 -35.59 24.58
N ARG A 210 13.84 -35.35 23.65
CA ARG A 210 13.25 -36.42 22.83
C ARG A 210 14.31 -37.14 21.99
N ARG A 211 15.26 -36.40 21.42
CA ARG A 211 16.38 -36.96 20.65
C ARG A 211 17.28 -37.81 21.54
N SER A 212 17.64 -37.31 22.73
CA SER A 212 18.44 -38.06 23.71
C SER A 212 17.75 -39.37 24.14
N ALA A 213 16.46 -39.33 24.44
CA ALA A 213 15.68 -40.51 24.80
C ALA A 213 15.63 -41.57 23.68
N ILE A 214 15.45 -41.13 22.43
CA ILE A 214 15.44 -42.02 21.27
C ILE A 214 16.82 -42.64 21.04
N SER A 215 17.90 -41.85 21.12
CA SER A 215 19.27 -42.35 20.99
C SER A 215 19.59 -43.41 22.05
N LYS A 216 19.24 -43.15 23.31
CA LYS A 216 19.43 -44.12 24.40
C LYS A 216 18.66 -45.41 24.15
N ARG A 217 17.42 -45.31 23.65
CA ARG A 217 16.61 -46.50 23.31
C ARG A 217 17.19 -47.27 22.13
N LEU A 218 17.75 -46.60 21.13
CA LEU A 218 18.44 -47.22 20.00
C LEU A 218 19.67 -48.02 20.47
N GLU A 219 20.47 -47.45 21.37
CA GLU A 219 21.63 -48.15 21.95
C GLU A 219 21.22 -49.44 22.66
N LEU A 220 20.16 -49.38 23.47
CA LEU A 220 19.60 -50.57 24.13
C LEU A 220 19.13 -51.63 23.13
N TYR A 221 18.47 -51.24 22.05
CA TYR A 221 18.05 -52.20 21.02
C TYR A 221 19.22 -52.81 20.25
N ARG A 222 20.28 -52.03 19.98
CA ARG A 222 21.50 -52.56 19.35
C ARG A 222 22.22 -53.55 20.27
N ALA A 223 22.29 -53.26 21.57
CA ALA A 223 22.86 -54.18 22.55
C ALA A 223 22.07 -55.49 22.60
N ALA A 224 20.74 -55.41 22.71
CA ALA A 224 19.87 -56.58 22.70
C ALA A 224 19.99 -57.40 21.40
N GLN A 225 20.10 -56.74 20.25
CA GLN A 225 20.34 -57.41 18.97
C GLN A 225 21.68 -58.17 18.98
N SER A 226 22.75 -57.53 19.46
CA SER A 226 24.07 -58.16 19.56
C SER A 226 24.06 -59.39 20.48
N GLU A 227 23.29 -59.36 21.56
CA GLU A 227 23.13 -60.51 22.47
C GLU A 227 22.36 -61.65 21.80
N ILE A 228 21.29 -61.35 21.05
CA ILE A 228 20.54 -62.35 20.29
C ILE A 228 21.44 -63.02 19.24
N ASP A 229 22.19 -62.21 18.48
CA ASP A 229 23.10 -62.73 17.46
C ASP A 229 24.18 -63.64 18.09
N ALA A 230 24.74 -63.25 19.24
CA ALA A 230 25.73 -64.07 19.94
C ALA A 230 25.20 -65.46 20.33
N VAL A 231 23.92 -65.56 20.72
CA VAL A 231 23.27 -66.85 21.06
C VAL A 231 22.91 -67.65 19.81
N ALA A 232 22.51 -66.99 18.72
CA ALA A 232 22.13 -67.66 17.48
C ALA A 232 23.31 -68.40 16.81
N TRP A 233 24.52 -67.85 16.91
CA TRP A 233 25.75 -68.42 16.33
C TRP A 233 26.54 -69.33 17.29
N SER A 234 26.03 -69.60 18.50
CA SER A 234 26.68 -70.49 19.47
C SER A 234 26.23 -71.97 19.36
N LYS A 235 25.68 -72.39 18.22
CA LYS A 235 25.33 -73.78 17.88
C LYS A 235 26.11 -74.23 16.66
#